data_AF-A0A2D8KY23-F1
#
_entry.id   AF-A0A2D8KY23-F1
#
_cell.length_a   1.000
_cell.length_b   1.000
_cell.length_c   1.000
_cell.angle_alpha   90.00
_cell.angle_beta   90.00
_cell.angle_gamma   90.00
#
_symmetry.space_group_name_H-M   'P 1'
#
loop_
_entity.id
_entity.type
_entity.pdbx_description
1 polymer ?
#
loop_
_entity_poly.entity_id
_entity_poly.type
_entity_poly.pdbx_seq_one_letter_code
_entity_poly.pdbx_strand_id
1 'polypeptide(L)'
;MMGRARKTNFLRPLYRMGWLTIWSAWVVILLYGVPAWVPYNDKLTWVVLTVLVTTVAYGLHRLLDYFVTGRPLRAPRQIGG
;
A
#
# COMPACT_ATOMS: atom_id res chain seq x y z
N MET A 1 19.35 -35.80 7.62
CA MET A 1 18.99 -34.39 7.85
C MET A 1 18.32 -33.85 6.60
N MET A 2 17.00 -33.73 6.58
CA MET A 2 16.28 -33.15 5.44
C MET A 2 16.65 -31.66 5.41
N GLY A 3 17.52 -31.28 4.48
CA GLY A 3 17.82 -29.87 4.21
C GLY A 3 16.52 -29.17 3.88
N ARG A 4 15.97 -28.42 4.86
CA ARG A 4 14.82 -27.56 4.66
C ARG A 4 15.20 -26.62 3.53
N ALA A 5 14.66 -26.88 2.34
CA ALA A 5 14.89 -26.06 1.17
C ALA A 5 14.69 -24.61 1.61
N ARG A 6 15.79 -23.85 1.60
CA ARG A 6 15.79 -22.41 1.86
C ARG A 6 14.99 -21.81 0.72
N LYS A 7 13.66 -21.83 0.83
CA LYS A 7 12.71 -21.30 -0.15
C LYS A 7 13.20 -19.88 -0.40
N THR A 8 13.83 -19.72 -1.55
CA THR A 8 14.55 -18.50 -1.89
C THR A 8 13.56 -17.37 -1.74
N ASN A 9 13.93 -16.37 -0.94
CA ASN A 9 13.17 -15.18 -0.61
C ASN A 9 12.94 -14.29 -1.86
N PHE A 10 12.70 -14.86 -3.04
CA PHE A 10 12.62 -14.17 -4.32
C PHE A 10 11.45 -13.18 -4.36
N LEU A 11 10.39 -13.45 -3.59
CA LEU A 11 9.24 -12.55 -3.43
C LEU A 11 9.52 -11.36 -2.49
N ARG A 12 10.57 -11.43 -1.66
CA ARG A 12 10.90 -10.40 -0.66
C ARG A 12 11.44 -9.10 -1.28
N PRO A 13 12.37 -9.15 -2.26
CA PRO A 13 12.77 -7.99 -3.04
C PRO A 13 11.61 -7.38 -3.81
N LEU A 14 10.77 -8.22 -4.44
CA LEU A 14 9.61 -7.78 -5.21
C LEU A 14 8.59 -7.06 -4.32
N TYR A 15 8.35 -7.57 -3.11
CA TYR A 15 7.54 -6.91 -2.10
C TYR A 15 8.10 -5.54 -1.70
N ARG A 16 9.41 -5.44 -1.44
CA ARG A 16 10.07 -4.16 -1.13
C ARG A 16 9.96 -3.17 -2.29
N MET A 17 10.11 -3.63 -3.52
CA MET A 17 9.94 -2.79 -4.71
C MET A 17 8.51 -2.31 -4.86
N GLY A 18 7.51 -3.18 -4.69
CA GLY A 18 6.10 -2.78 -4.72
C GLY A 18 5.77 -1.78 -3.61
N TRP A 19 6.24 -2.01 -2.39
CA TRP A 19 6.11 -1.08 -1.27
C TRP A 19 6.72 0.28 -1.61
N LEU A 20 7.99 0.31 -2.03
CA LEU A 20 8.69 1.55 -2.41
C LEU A 20 7.95 2.29 -3.53
N THR A 21 7.48 1.57 -4.54
CA THR A 21 6.78 2.16 -5.69
C THR A 21 5.48 2.83 -5.25
N ILE A 22 4.66 2.14 -4.46
CA ILE A 22 3.36 2.65 -3.98
C ILE A 22 3.56 3.91 -3.13
N TRP A 23 4.46 3.86 -2.15
CA TRP A 23 4.68 4.99 -1.25
C TRP A 23 5.37 6.16 -1.94
N SER A 24 6.32 5.91 -2.84
CA SER A 24 6.96 6.98 -3.61
C SER A 24 5.96 7.67 -4.53
N ALA A 25 5.13 6.90 -5.25
CA ALA A 25 4.07 7.46 -6.08
C ALA A 25 3.05 8.26 -5.25
N TRP A 26 2.66 7.75 -4.08
CA TRP A 26 1.77 8.46 -3.16
C TRP A 26 2.36 9.81 -2.73
N VAL A 27 3.64 9.86 -2.33
CA VAL A 27 4.32 11.12 -1.98
C VAL A 27 4.32 12.09 -3.16
N VAL A 28 4.69 11.63 -4.34
CA VAL A 28 4.75 12.48 -5.54
C VAL A 28 3.37 13.04 -5.88
N ILE A 29 2.32 12.22 -5.81
CA ILE A 29 0.94 12.67 -6.08
C ILE A 29 0.50 13.72 -5.05
N LEU A 30 0.82 13.54 -3.77
CA LEU A 30 0.46 14.54 -2.75
C LEU A 30 1.23 15.86 -2.88
N LEU A 31 2.53 15.79 -3.18
CA LEU A 31 3.38 16.99 -3.23
C LEU A 31 3.30 17.76 -4.55
N TYR A 32 2.98 17.07 -5.66
CA TYR A 32 2.98 17.68 -6.99
C TYR A 32 1.65 17.52 -7.70
N GLY A 33 0.97 16.38 -7.56
CA GLY A 33 -0.34 16.15 -8.17
C GLY A 33 -1.41 17.06 -7.58
N VAL A 34 -1.72 16.92 -6.28
CA VAL A 34 -2.80 17.69 -5.64
C VAL A 34 -2.63 19.21 -5.83
N PRO A 35 -1.44 19.82 -5.64
CA PRO A 35 -1.26 21.25 -5.88
C PRO A 35 -1.37 21.69 -7.34
N ALA A 36 -1.06 20.81 -8.31
CA ALA A 36 -1.12 21.15 -9.73
C ALA A 36 -2.55 21.21 -10.27
N TRP A 37 -3.47 20.44 -9.70
CA TRP A 37 -4.85 20.32 -10.20
C TRP A 37 -5.88 21.11 -9.38
N VAL A 38 -5.55 21.50 -8.15
CA VAL A 38 -6.50 22.14 -7.23
C VAL A 38 -6.07 23.57 -6.91
N PRO A 39 -6.97 24.58 -7.10
CA PRO A 39 -6.70 25.94 -6.66
C PRO A 39 -6.36 25.98 -5.17
N TYR A 40 -5.36 26.78 -4.79
CA TYR A 40 -4.90 26.89 -3.39
C TYR A 40 -6.01 27.28 -2.40
N ASN A 41 -7.02 28.01 -2.88
CA ASN A 41 -8.15 28.44 -2.05
C ASN A 41 -9.20 27.34 -1.80
N ASP A 42 -9.19 26.27 -2.59
CA ASP A 42 -10.15 25.17 -2.45
C ASP A 42 -9.62 24.08 -1.51
N LYS A 43 -9.68 24.41 -0.21
CA LYS A 43 -9.18 23.54 0.87
C LYS A 43 -9.97 22.23 0.98
N LEU A 44 -11.26 22.23 0.66
CA LEU A 44 -12.11 21.06 0.80
C LEU A 44 -11.76 20.02 -0.27
N THR A 45 -11.61 20.45 -1.52
CA THR A 45 -11.13 19.58 -2.61
C THR A 45 -9.74 19.03 -2.33
N TRP A 46 -8.85 19.84 -1.75
CA TRP A 46 -7.52 19.40 -1.28
C TRP A 46 -7.58 18.24 -0.27
N VAL A 47 -8.42 18.39 0.76
CA VAL A 47 -8.59 17.37 1.80
C VAL A 47 -9.21 16.10 1.21
N VAL A 48 -10.26 16.23 0.40
CA VAL A 48 -10.93 15.09 -0.24
C VAL A 48 -9.96 14.30 -1.13
N LEU A 49 -9.17 14.99 -1.97
CA LEU A 49 -8.20 14.34 -2.84
C LEU A 49 -7.06 13.68 -2.05
N THR A 50 -6.59 14.33 -0.99
CA THR A 50 -5.57 13.75 -0.10
C THR A 50 -6.06 12.44 0.52
N VAL A 51 -7.30 12.42 1.02
CA VAL A 51 -7.94 11.22 1.59
C VAL A 51 -8.12 10.15 0.51
N LEU A 52 -8.59 10.52 -0.68
CA LEU A 52 -8.79 9.61 -1.80
C LEU A 52 -7.47 8.94 -2.22
N VAL A 53 -6.43 9.74 -2.47
CA VAL A 53 -5.09 9.26 -2.87
C VAL A 53 -4.50 8.35 -1.81
N THR A 54 -4.66 8.70 -0.54
CA THR A 54 -4.22 7.87 0.59
C THR A 54 -4.98 6.55 0.66
N THR A 55 -6.30 6.57 0.43
CA THR A 55 -7.13 5.36 0.40
C THR A 55 -6.71 4.43 -0.74
N VAL A 56 -6.45 4.97 -1.93
CA VAL A 56 -5.97 4.20 -3.09
C VAL A 56 -4.60 3.59 -2.82
N ALA A 57 -3.65 4.37 -2.29
CA ALA A 57 -2.32 3.86 -1.94
C ALA A 57 -2.38 2.74 -0.90
N TYR A 58 -3.22 2.91 0.13
CA TYR A 58 -3.46 1.86 1.12
C TYR A 58 -4.10 0.60 0.51
N GLY A 59 -5.08 0.77 -0.37
CA GLY A 59 -5.71 -0.33 -1.09
C GLY A 59 -4.73 -1.10 -1.97
N LEU A 60 -3.89 -0.40 -2.73
CA LEU A 60 -2.81 -1.01 -3.53
C LEU A 60 -1.79 -1.74 -2.66
N HIS A 61 -1.39 -1.14 -1.55
CA HIS A 61 -0.51 -1.79 -0.58
C HIS A 61 -1.14 -3.08 -0.02
N ARG A 62 -2.43 -3.03 0.29
CA ARG A 62 -3.18 -4.19 0.79
C ARG A 62 -3.31 -5.29 -0.25
N LEU A 63 -3.53 -4.92 -1.50
CA LEU A 63 -3.60 -5.84 -2.62
C LEU A 63 -2.23 -6.50 -2.86
N LEU A 64 -1.14 -5.73 -2.77
CA LEU A 64 0.23 -6.25 -2.82
C LEU A 64 0.51 -7.24 -1.68
N ASP A 65 0.13 -6.90 -0.44
CA ASP A 65 0.23 -7.80 0.71
C ASP A 65 -0.52 -9.12 0.45
N TYR A 66 -1.73 -9.04 -0.12
CA TYR A 66 -2.54 -10.20 -0.46
C TYR A 66 -1.89 -11.07 -1.54
N PHE A 67 -1.43 -10.47 -2.64
CA PHE A 67 -0.74 -11.19 -3.72
C PHE A 67 0.54 -11.89 -3.27
N VAL A 68 1.33 -11.24 -2.41
CA VAL A 68 2.62 -11.79 -1.94
C VAL A 68 2.42 -12.85 -0.86
N THR A 69 1.49 -12.64 0.06
CA THR A 69 1.31 -13.53 1.22
C THR A 69 0.32 -14.65 0.96
N GLY A 70 -0.56 -14.50 -0.05
CA GLY A 70 -1.63 -15.45 -0.39
C GLY A 70 -2.67 -15.63 0.72
N ARG A 71 -2.62 -14.79 1.76
CA ARG A 71 -3.51 -14.88 2.91
C ARG A 71 -4.51 -13.72 2.82
N PRO A 72 -5.83 -13.99 2.70
CA PRO A 72 -6.81 -12.98 3.03
C PRO A 72 -6.56 -12.52 4.46
N LEU A 73 -6.92 -11.26 4.75
CA LEU A 73 -6.91 -10.65 6.08
C LEU A 73 -7.05 -11.73 7.15
N ARG A 74 -6.07 -11.85 8.08
CA ARG A 74 -6.27 -12.67 9.28
C ARG A 74 -7.67 -12.32 9.77
N ALA A 75 -8.61 -13.27 9.63
CA ALA A 75 -9.95 -13.10 10.14
C ALA A 75 -9.81 -12.58 11.56
N PRO A 76 -10.63 -11.62 12.01
CA PRO A 76 -10.61 -11.20 13.40
C PRO A 76 -10.59 -12.46 14.22
N ARG A 77 -9.51 -12.65 14.99
CA ARG A 77 -9.32 -13.83 15.81
C ARG A 77 -10.58 -13.90 16.64
N GLN A 78 -11.46 -14.86 16.36
CA GLN A 78 -12.55 -15.18 17.27
C GLN A 78 -11.82 -15.63 18.54
N ILE A 79 -11.67 -14.68 19.46
CA ILE A 79 -11.34 -14.95 20.84
C ILE A 79 -12.63 -15.57 21.36
N GLY A 80 -12.71 -16.89 21.26
CA GLY A 80 -13.73 -17.66 21.96
C GLY A 80 -13.53 -17.42 23.45
N GLY A 81 -14.61 -16.94 24.07
CA GLY A 81 -14.81 -16.77 25.50
C GLY A 81 -16.29 -16.57 25.71
#